data_AF-I7KBT0-F1
#
_entry.id   AF-I7KBT0-F1
#
_cell.length_a   1.000
_cell.length_b   1.000
_cell.length_c   1.000
_cell.angle_alpha   90.00
_cell.angle_beta   90.00
_cell.angle_gamma   90.00
#
_symmetry.space_group_name_H-M   'P 1'
#
loop_
_entity.id
_entity.type
_entity.pdbx_description
1 polymer ?
#
loop_
_entity_poly.entity_id
_entity_poly.type
_entity_poly.pdbx_seq_one_letter_code
_entity_poly.pdbx_strand_id
1 'polypeptide(L)'
;MTCTPAAAEDAAFRVLPGGTAYEASVQVTASEYTFWSPGPLGERVPLRVDDVEVLGPTGPVEYRDRGRGVITFPEGNYTISYRAPLRDNHFVAAFDTPYAVTLVLPPGLDVKNPFLGMVSRGGITSPGPDGTLEITWDQVRAVEVRFYTPERELLLTTFGTIWLAVAIVLLLPFFVSWKRDD
;
A
#
# COMPACT_ATOMS: atom_id res chain seq x y z
N MET A 1 36.64 -6.59 -8.60
CA MET A 1 35.80 -5.60 -7.87
C MET A 1 34.45 -6.26 -7.63
N THR A 2 34.24 -6.81 -6.45
CA THR A 2 32.94 -7.32 -6.01
C THR A 2 32.17 -6.14 -5.43
N CYS A 3 31.20 -5.63 -6.18
CA CYS A 3 30.26 -4.63 -5.69
C CYS A 3 29.31 -5.38 -4.74
N THR A 4 29.54 -5.28 -3.44
CA THR A 4 28.58 -5.74 -2.44
C THR A 4 27.32 -4.89 -2.65
N PRO A 5 26.14 -5.47 -2.89
CA PRO A 5 24.91 -4.68 -2.88
C PRO A 5 24.83 -4.02 -1.51
N ALA A 6 24.72 -2.70 -1.48
CA ALA A 6 24.34 -1.99 -0.27
C ALA A 6 23.01 -2.59 0.18
N ALA A 7 22.93 -3.07 1.42
CA ALA A 7 21.65 -3.48 1.99
C ALA A 7 20.68 -2.29 1.85
N ALA A 8 19.47 -2.52 1.33
CA ALA A 8 18.49 -1.44 1.31
C ALA A 8 18.11 -1.07 2.74
N GLU A 9 17.74 0.19 2.91
CA GLU A 9 17.09 0.66 4.12
C GLU A 9 15.68 0.05 4.22
N ASP A 10 15.18 -0.10 5.45
CA ASP A 10 13.86 -0.68 5.70
C ASP A 10 12.76 0.37 5.79
N ALA A 11 11.60 0.06 5.24
CA ALA A 11 10.37 0.84 5.40
C ALA A 11 9.20 -0.07 5.76
N ALA A 12 8.67 0.09 6.97
CA ALA A 12 7.53 -0.65 7.47
C ALA A 12 6.28 0.24 7.54
N PHE A 13 5.17 -0.30 7.06
CA PHE A 13 3.87 0.37 7.02
C PHE A 13 2.81 -0.55 7.62
N ARG A 14 1.92 0.02 8.42
CA ARG A 14 0.79 -0.70 9.01
C ARG A 14 -0.48 0.09 8.77
N VAL A 15 -1.39 -0.47 7.99
CA VAL A 15 -2.73 0.11 7.82
C VAL A 15 -3.50 -0.06 9.11
N LEU A 16 -4.13 1.02 9.58
CA LEU A 16 -4.92 1.00 10.81
C LEU A 16 -6.28 0.34 10.58
N PRO A 17 -6.91 -0.20 11.65
CA PRO A 17 -8.28 -0.70 11.57
C PRO A 17 -9.22 0.33 10.93
N GLY A 18 -10.04 -0.12 9.99
CA GLY A 18 -10.92 0.75 9.19
C GLY A 18 -10.33 1.22 7.87
N GLY A 19 -9.02 1.06 7.62
CA GLY A 19 -8.43 1.29 6.30
C GLY A 19 -8.39 2.77 5.87
N THR A 20 -8.43 3.70 6.81
CA THR A 20 -8.47 5.16 6.53
C THR A 20 -7.17 5.89 6.87
N ALA A 21 -6.21 5.19 7.47
CA ALA A 21 -4.91 5.73 7.86
C ALA A 21 -3.89 4.60 7.97
N TYR A 22 -2.62 4.95 7.97
CA TYR A 22 -1.52 4.02 8.24
C TYR A 22 -0.48 4.66 9.14
N GLU A 23 0.25 3.81 9.86
CA GLU A 23 1.48 4.15 10.58
C GLU A 23 2.67 3.71 9.73
N ALA A 24 3.68 4.55 9.66
CA ALA A 24 4.92 4.31 8.95
C ALA A 24 6.09 4.34 9.91
N SER A 25 7.11 3.54 9.62
CA SER A 25 8.42 3.52 10.27
C SER A 25 9.47 3.32 9.17
N VAL A 26 10.22 4.37 8.86
CA VAL A 26 11.15 4.41 7.72
C VAL A 26 12.54 4.71 8.22
N GLN A 27 13.50 3.83 7.92
CA GLN A 27 14.92 4.07 8.18
C GLN A 27 15.48 5.04 7.15
N VAL A 28 16.24 6.03 7.59
CA VAL A 28 16.86 7.00 6.69
C VAL A 28 18.28 7.33 7.14
N THR A 29 19.18 7.45 6.19
CA THR A 29 20.53 7.99 6.39
C THR A 29 20.61 9.36 5.72
N ALA A 30 20.23 10.42 6.44
CA ALA A 30 20.10 11.77 5.88
C ALA A 30 20.17 12.87 6.97
N SER A 31 20.07 14.13 6.53
CA SER A 31 19.84 15.31 7.40
C SER A 31 18.47 15.95 7.17
N GLU A 32 17.71 15.44 6.20
CA GLU A 32 16.36 15.89 5.89
C GLU A 32 15.47 14.73 5.48
N TYR A 33 14.16 14.88 5.70
CA TYR A 33 13.16 13.95 5.22
C TYR A 33 11.94 14.70 4.71
N THR A 34 11.42 14.25 3.58
CA THR A 34 10.24 14.82 2.95
C THR A 34 9.10 13.80 2.97
N PHE A 35 7.96 14.19 3.52
CA PHE A 35 6.71 13.44 3.50
C PHE A 35 5.98 13.72 2.19
N TRP A 36 5.96 12.77 1.26
CA TRP A 36 5.29 12.93 -0.02
C TRP A 36 4.75 11.59 -0.55
N SER A 37 3.77 11.66 -1.44
CA SER A 37 3.27 10.54 -2.21
C SER A 37 3.19 10.91 -3.70
N PRO A 38 3.30 9.93 -4.62
CA PRO A 38 3.00 10.17 -6.02
C PRO A 38 1.55 10.61 -6.23
N GLY A 39 1.35 11.69 -6.99
CA GLY A 39 0.06 12.12 -7.49
C GLY A 39 -0.35 11.38 -8.77
N PRO A 40 -1.55 11.64 -9.31
CA PRO A 40 -2.08 10.94 -10.48
C PRO A 40 -1.22 11.06 -11.75
N LEU A 41 -0.39 12.11 -11.87
CA LEU A 41 0.53 12.32 -12.98
C LEU A 41 1.99 12.02 -12.61
N GLY A 42 2.22 11.39 -11.45
CA GLY A 42 3.55 11.09 -10.91
C GLY A 42 4.25 12.28 -10.23
N GLU A 43 3.56 13.41 -10.06
CA GLU A 43 4.07 14.56 -9.33
C GLU A 43 4.21 14.26 -7.83
N ARG A 44 5.15 14.93 -7.14
CA ARG A 44 5.30 14.78 -5.69
C ARG A 44 4.24 15.63 -4.98
N VAL A 45 3.30 14.99 -4.30
CA VAL A 45 2.27 15.64 -3.50
C VAL A 45 2.67 15.56 -2.02
N PRO A 46 2.81 16.68 -1.30
CA PRO A 46 3.11 16.65 0.13
C PRO A 46 2.06 15.89 0.93
N LEU A 47 2.51 14.96 1.77
CA LEU A 47 1.63 14.24 2.69
C LEU A 47 1.35 15.10 3.92
N ARG A 48 0.09 15.07 4.36
CA ARG A 48 -0.26 15.57 5.70
C ARG A 48 -0.02 14.42 6.67
N VAL A 49 0.90 14.62 7.58
CA VAL A 49 1.31 13.61 8.56
C VAL A 49 1.05 14.12 9.97
N ASP A 50 0.72 13.19 10.86
CA ASP A 50 0.51 13.40 12.28
C ASP A 50 1.51 12.52 13.07
N ASP A 51 1.66 12.79 14.37
CA ASP A 51 2.43 11.96 15.30
C ASP A 51 3.89 11.68 14.84
N VAL A 52 4.57 12.69 14.28
CA VAL A 52 5.94 12.56 13.76
C VAL A 52 6.95 12.43 14.88
N GLU A 53 7.72 11.34 14.85
CA GLU A 53 8.81 11.04 15.77
C GLU A 53 10.08 10.68 14.99
N VAL A 54 11.23 11.22 15.43
CA VAL A 54 12.54 10.90 14.85
C VAL A 54 13.36 10.20 15.93
N LEU A 55 13.65 8.92 15.71
CA LEU A 55 14.40 8.08 16.65
C LEU A 55 15.81 7.83 16.11
N GLY A 56 16.82 8.26 16.88
CA GLY A 56 18.21 7.91 16.64
C GLY A 56 18.66 6.70 17.47
N PRO A 57 19.92 6.27 17.32
CA PRO A 57 20.46 5.13 18.04
C PRO A 57 20.44 5.28 19.57
N THR A 58 20.48 6.53 20.04
CA THR A 58 20.52 6.89 21.47
C THR A 58 19.16 7.35 22.03
N GLY A 59 18.10 7.33 21.21
CA GLY A 59 16.76 7.78 21.59
C GLY A 59 16.19 8.88 20.68
N PRO A 60 15.08 9.53 21.10
CA PRO A 60 14.43 10.58 20.33
C PRO A 60 15.35 11.77 20.04
N VAL A 61 15.23 12.31 18.82
CA VAL A 61 16.02 13.46 18.34
C VAL A 61 15.07 14.59 17.97
N GLU A 62 15.43 15.81 18.38
CA GLU A 62 14.69 17.00 17.96
C GLU A 62 14.85 17.25 16.46
N TYR A 63 13.72 17.48 15.79
CA TYR A 63 13.67 17.88 14.40
C TYR A 63 13.07 19.28 14.27
N ARG A 64 13.36 19.94 13.14
CA ARG A 64 12.74 21.21 12.76
C ARG A 64 11.85 21.01 11.55
N ASP A 65 10.57 21.33 11.70
CA ASP A 65 9.63 21.41 10.58
C ASP A 65 9.90 22.68 9.76
N ARG A 66 10.21 22.50 8.48
CA ARG A 66 10.44 23.57 7.49
C ARG A 66 9.15 23.97 6.76
N GLY A 67 8.04 23.31 7.06
CA GLY A 67 6.77 23.42 6.36
C GLY A 67 6.75 22.59 5.07
N ARG A 68 5.54 22.45 4.50
CA ARG A 68 5.29 21.69 3.25
C ARG A 68 5.70 20.21 3.31
N GLY A 69 5.66 19.61 4.50
CA GLY A 69 6.00 18.20 4.70
C GLY A 69 7.51 17.93 4.66
N VAL A 70 8.34 18.90 5.05
CA VAL A 70 9.80 18.70 5.12
C VAL A 70 10.27 18.92 6.55
N ILE A 71 10.99 17.94 7.09
CA ILE A 71 11.67 18.03 8.38
C ILE A 71 13.18 17.96 8.21
N THR A 72 13.90 18.63 9.09
CA THR A 72 15.37 18.66 9.12
C THR A 72 15.88 18.26 10.49
N PHE A 73 16.97 17.50 10.52
CA PHE A 73 17.60 16.96 11.71
C PHE A 73 19.12 16.86 11.47
N PRO A 74 19.94 16.68 12.53
CA PRO A 74 21.38 16.46 12.36
C PRO A 74 21.65 15.30 11.39
N GLU A 75 22.75 15.33 10.64
CA GLU A 75 23.08 14.25 9.72
C GLU A 75 23.36 12.94 10.50
N GLY A 76 22.71 11.85 10.08
CA GLY A 76 22.89 10.55 10.72
C GLY A 76 21.86 9.51 10.25
N ASN A 77 21.83 8.39 10.99
CA ASN A 77 20.94 7.26 10.71
C ASN A 77 19.79 7.28 11.71
N TYR A 78 18.57 7.44 11.20
CA TYR A 78 17.37 7.60 12.01
C TYR A 78 16.24 6.71 11.53
N THR A 79 15.31 6.43 12.43
CA THR A 79 14.01 5.86 12.09
C THR A 79 12.96 6.96 12.26
N ILE A 80 12.27 7.27 11.18
CA ILE A 80 11.20 8.27 11.17
C ILE A 80 9.86 7.53 11.24
N SER A 81 9.13 7.80 12.32
CA SER A 81 7.79 7.27 12.54
C SER A 81 6.77 8.37 12.32
N TYR A 82 5.67 8.07 11.64
CA TYR A 82 4.59 9.02 11.41
C TYR A 82 3.27 8.32 11.10
N ARG A 83 2.17 9.04 11.24
CA ARG A 83 0.83 8.62 10.81
C ARG A 83 0.40 9.44 9.61
N ALA A 84 -0.23 8.80 8.64
CA ALA A 84 -0.76 9.48 7.45
C ALA A 84 -2.15 8.97 7.08
N PRO A 85 -3.01 9.81 6.49
CA PRO A 85 -4.32 9.40 6.02
C PRO A 85 -4.19 8.51 4.79
N LEU A 86 -5.12 7.57 4.67
CA LEU A 86 -5.26 6.69 3.52
C LEU A 86 -6.66 6.84 2.94
N ARG A 87 -6.76 6.89 1.62
CA ARG A 87 -8.02 7.11 0.90
C ARG A 87 -8.27 5.97 -0.08
N ASP A 88 -9.55 5.71 -0.32
CA ASP A 88 -10.02 4.79 -1.36
C ASP A 88 -9.46 3.35 -1.28
N ASN A 89 -9.02 2.93 -0.08
CA ASN A 89 -8.32 1.66 0.15
C ASN A 89 -7.08 1.49 -0.75
N HIS A 90 -6.39 2.60 -0.98
CA HIS A 90 -5.26 2.68 -1.89
C HIS A 90 -4.03 3.20 -1.13
N PHE A 91 -3.03 2.33 -1.01
CA PHE A 91 -1.74 2.64 -0.44
C PHE A 91 -0.71 2.84 -1.55
N VAL A 92 0.05 3.94 -1.48
CA VAL A 92 1.16 4.23 -2.38
C VAL A 92 2.31 4.79 -1.55
N ALA A 93 3.51 4.23 -1.74
CA ALA A 93 4.75 4.80 -1.22
C ALA A 93 5.82 4.79 -2.30
N ALA A 94 6.64 5.83 -2.34
CA ALA A 94 7.72 5.97 -3.30
C ALA A 94 8.95 6.60 -2.65
N PHE A 95 10.12 6.22 -3.16
CA PHE A 95 11.42 6.46 -2.54
C PHE A 95 12.44 6.89 -3.59
N ASP A 96 13.34 7.81 -3.19
CA ASP A 96 14.43 8.28 -4.04
C ASP A 96 15.57 7.24 -4.17
N THR A 97 15.63 6.27 -3.26
CA THR A 97 16.52 5.08 -3.25
C THR A 97 15.69 3.79 -3.09
N PRO A 98 16.21 2.60 -3.42
CA PRO A 98 15.50 1.35 -3.17
C PRO A 98 15.39 1.03 -1.67
N TYR A 99 14.22 0.55 -1.24
CA TYR A 99 13.90 0.11 0.12
C TYR A 99 13.45 -1.35 0.15
N ALA A 100 13.70 -2.01 1.29
CA ALA A 100 12.97 -3.20 1.70
C ALA A 100 11.67 -2.75 2.36
N VAL A 101 10.53 -3.07 1.75
CA VAL A 101 9.22 -2.57 2.16
C VAL A 101 8.39 -3.68 2.76
N THR A 102 7.78 -3.43 3.91
CA THR A 102 6.76 -4.30 4.52
C THR A 102 5.49 -3.52 4.75
N LEU A 103 4.37 -4.00 4.22
CA LEU A 103 3.03 -3.46 4.46
C LEU A 103 2.18 -4.48 5.20
N VAL A 104 1.60 -4.10 6.32
CA VAL A 104 0.68 -4.94 7.09
C VAL A 104 -0.73 -4.40 6.95
N LEU A 105 -1.64 -5.24 6.45
CA LEU A 105 -3.08 -4.96 6.43
C LEU A 105 -3.76 -5.61 7.66
N PRO A 106 -4.67 -4.90 8.32
CA PRO A 106 -5.45 -5.44 9.43
C PRO A 106 -6.42 -6.52 8.96
N PRO A 107 -6.91 -7.38 9.88
CA PRO A 107 -7.87 -8.41 9.54
C PRO A 107 -9.12 -7.84 8.86
N GLY A 108 -9.63 -8.59 7.88
CA GLY A 108 -10.80 -8.21 7.08
C GLY A 108 -10.47 -7.41 5.82
N LEU A 109 -9.28 -6.82 5.69
CA LEU A 109 -8.84 -6.22 4.42
C LEU A 109 -8.07 -7.26 3.61
N ASP A 110 -8.38 -7.38 2.32
CA ASP A 110 -7.72 -8.34 1.41
C ASP A 110 -7.38 -7.68 0.06
N VAL A 111 -6.50 -8.34 -0.69
CA VAL A 111 -5.97 -7.94 -2.01
C VAL A 111 -6.13 -9.03 -3.06
N LYS A 112 -6.56 -10.24 -2.67
CA LYS A 112 -6.55 -11.43 -3.54
C LYS A 112 -7.49 -11.36 -4.73
N ASN A 113 -8.66 -10.72 -4.58
CA ASN A 113 -9.61 -10.62 -5.67
C ASN A 113 -9.09 -9.64 -6.74
N PRO A 114 -8.75 -10.10 -7.97
CA PRO A 114 -8.09 -9.26 -8.97
C PRO A 114 -8.99 -8.16 -9.54
N PHE A 115 -10.30 -8.19 -9.30
CA PHE A 115 -11.23 -7.14 -9.71
C PHE A 115 -11.33 -6.00 -8.68
N LEU A 116 -10.89 -6.23 -7.44
CA LEU A 116 -11.03 -5.30 -6.32
C LEU A 116 -9.69 -4.87 -5.74
N GLY A 117 -8.72 -5.78 -5.73
CA GLY A 117 -7.39 -5.59 -5.18
C GLY A 117 -6.30 -5.57 -6.23
N MET A 118 -5.14 -5.07 -5.83
CA MET A 118 -3.93 -5.05 -6.63
C MET A 118 -2.73 -4.99 -5.69
N VAL A 119 -1.66 -5.71 -6.04
CA VAL A 119 -0.34 -5.58 -5.41
C VAL A 119 0.66 -5.29 -6.52
N SER A 120 1.46 -4.24 -6.36
CA SER A 120 2.48 -3.87 -7.33
C SER A 120 3.51 -4.98 -7.51
N ARG A 121 4.18 -4.96 -8.67
CA ARG A 121 5.15 -5.98 -9.06
C ARG A 121 6.22 -6.20 -7.98
N GLY A 122 6.51 -7.48 -7.71
CA GLY A 122 7.52 -7.89 -6.74
C GLY A 122 6.98 -8.05 -5.32
N GLY A 123 5.72 -7.67 -5.07
CA GLY A 123 5.09 -7.85 -3.77
C GLY A 123 4.72 -9.31 -3.53
N ILE A 124 5.10 -9.84 -2.37
CA ILE A 124 4.77 -11.19 -1.94
C ILE A 124 3.81 -11.08 -0.75
N THR A 125 2.63 -11.68 -0.88
CA THR A 125 1.63 -11.71 0.19
C THR A 125 1.82 -12.93 1.07
N SER A 126 1.86 -12.77 2.38
CA SER A 126 1.90 -13.84 3.37
C SER A 126 0.91 -13.59 4.50
N PRO A 127 0.31 -14.65 5.09
CA PRO A 127 -0.49 -14.50 6.29
C PRO A 127 0.41 -14.07 7.45
N GLY A 128 0.02 -13.00 8.14
CA GLY A 128 0.68 -12.52 9.35
C GLY A 128 0.01 -13.08 10.62
N PRO A 129 0.52 -12.70 11.81
CA PRO A 129 -0.10 -13.04 13.08
C PRO A 129 -1.51 -12.42 13.21
N ASP A 130 -2.35 -13.02 14.05
CA ASP A 130 -3.69 -12.52 14.37
C ASP A 130 -4.61 -12.28 13.16
N GLY A 131 -4.38 -12.99 12.05
CA GLY A 131 -5.18 -12.88 10.83
C GLY A 131 -4.89 -11.61 10.00
N THR A 132 -3.76 -10.95 10.26
CA THR A 132 -3.25 -9.86 9.41
C THR A 132 -2.75 -10.41 8.07
N LEU A 133 -2.66 -9.54 7.07
CA LEU A 133 -2.02 -9.84 5.80
C LEU A 133 -0.75 -9.01 5.66
N GLU A 134 0.38 -9.67 5.49
CA GLU A 134 1.67 -9.03 5.27
C GLU A 134 2.01 -9.05 3.79
N ILE A 135 2.55 -7.95 3.29
CA ILE A 135 2.99 -7.80 1.91
C ILE A 135 4.41 -7.25 1.93
N THR A 136 5.35 -7.98 1.33
CA THR A 136 6.77 -7.65 1.39
C THR A 136 7.39 -7.45 0.01
N TRP A 137 8.35 -6.54 -0.07
CA TRP A 137 9.20 -6.26 -1.22
C TRP A 137 10.64 -6.10 -0.73
N ASP A 138 11.62 -6.60 -1.49
CA ASP A 138 13.03 -6.62 -1.06
C ASP A 138 13.80 -5.36 -1.49
N GLN A 139 13.70 -4.95 -2.76
CA GLN A 139 14.45 -3.82 -3.32
C GLN A 139 13.57 -3.03 -4.29
N VAL A 140 12.79 -2.08 -3.77
CA VAL A 140 11.82 -1.32 -4.59
C VAL A 140 11.88 0.18 -4.34
N ARG A 141 11.64 0.96 -5.39
CA ARG A 141 11.54 2.43 -5.32
C ARG A 141 10.10 2.92 -5.22
N ALA A 142 9.14 2.06 -5.51
CA ALA A 142 7.73 2.38 -5.42
C ALA A 142 6.92 1.12 -5.15
N VAL A 143 5.91 1.25 -4.30
CA VAL A 143 4.92 0.22 -4.02
C VAL A 143 3.52 0.81 -4.15
N GLU A 144 2.61 -0.01 -4.65
CA GLU A 144 1.21 0.34 -4.80
C GLU A 144 0.40 -0.88 -4.38
N VAL A 145 -0.56 -0.66 -3.48
CA VAL A 145 -1.49 -1.69 -3.03
C VAL A 145 -2.90 -1.13 -3.02
N ARG A 146 -3.79 -1.82 -3.71
CA ARG A 146 -5.24 -1.60 -3.62
C ARG A 146 -5.82 -2.77 -2.86
N PHE A 147 -6.54 -2.47 -1.79
CA PHE A 147 -7.21 -3.45 -0.96
C PHE A 147 -8.71 -3.19 -0.91
N TYR A 148 -9.47 -4.14 -0.39
CA TYR A 148 -10.92 -4.04 -0.30
C TYR A 148 -11.43 -4.61 1.01
N THR A 149 -12.64 -4.18 1.38
CA THR A 149 -13.35 -4.69 2.56
C THR A 149 -14.22 -5.89 2.16
N PRO A 150 -14.62 -6.76 3.12
CA PRO A 150 -15.42 -7.94 2.81
C PRO A 150 -16.76 -7.59 2.16
N GLU A 151 -17.33 -6.44 2.52
CA GLU A 151 -18.60 -5.94 1.94
C GLU A 151 -18.46 -5.64 0.45
N ARG A 152 -17.31 -5.12 0.00
CA ARG A 152 -17.07 -4.87 -1.43
C ARG A 152 -17.02 -6.17 -2.23
N GLU A 153 -16.45 -7.22 -1.65
CA GLU A 153 -16.42 -8.55 -2.29
C GLU A 153 -17.81 -9.19 -2.35
N LEU A 154 -18.60 -9.05 -1.27
CA LEU A 154 -20.00 -9.48 -1.26
C LEU A 154 -20.83 -8.75 -2.33
N LEU A 155 -20.66 -7.43 -2.47
CA LEU A 155 -21.34 -6.64 -3.48
C LEU A 155 -20.95 -7.06 -4.90
N LEU A 156 -19.65 -7.28 -5.17
CA LEU A 156 -19.19 -7.75 -6.48
C LEU A 156 -19.78 -9.13 -6.81
N THR A 157 -19.78 -10.05 -5.84
CA THR A 157 -20.34 -11.40 -6.01
C THR A 157 -21.84 -11.35 -6.30
N THR A 158 -22.56 -10.51 -5.56
CA THR A 158 -24.01 -10.31 -5.73
C THR A 158 -24.32 -9.73 -7.10
N PHE A 159 -23.57 -8.70 -7.50
CA PHE A 159 -23.69 -8.08 -8.82
C PHE A 159 -23.42 -9.10 -9.94
N GLY A 160 -22.31 -9.84 -9.87
CA GLY A 160 -21.97 -10.84 -10.87
C GLY A 160 -23.03 -11.95 -10.98
N THR A 161 -23.59 -12.38 -9.85
CA THR A 161 -24.64 -13.42 -9.82
C THR A 161 -25.92 -12.95 -10.50
N ILE A 162 -26.38 -11.73 -10.21
CA ILE A 162 -27.58 -11.15 -10.83
C ILE A 162 -27.39 -11.04 -12.34
N TRP A 163 -26.27 -10.50 -12.80
CA TRP A 163 -26.00 -10.32 -14.22
C TRP A 163 -25.83 -11.64 -14.96
N LEU A 164 -25.22 -12.65 -14.32
CA LEU A 164 -25.13 -13.98 -14.89
C LEU A 164 -26.52 -14.60 -15.10
N ALA A 165 -27.43 -14.48 -14.12
CA ALA A 165 -28.80 -14.96 -14.25
C ALA A 165 -29.54 -14.25 -15.40
N VAL A 166 -29.41 -12.93 -15.50
CA VAL A 166 -29.97 -12.14 -16.61
C VAL A 166 -29.41 -12.61 -17.96
N ALA A 167 -28.09 -12.78 -18.06
CA ALA A 167 -27.44 -13.26 -19.28
C ALA A 167 -27.95 -14.64 -19.70
N ILE A 168 -28.12 -15.57 -18.75
CA ILE A 168 -28.68 -16.90 -19.03
C ILE A 168 -30.11 -16.77 -19.59
N VAL A 169 -31.00 -16.03 -18.93
CA VAL A 169 -32.39 -15.89 -19.36
C VAL A 169 -32.49 -15.28 -20.77
N LEU A 170 -31.65 -14.30 -21.08
CA LEU A 170 -31.67 -13.62 -22.38
C LEU A 170 -31.01 -14.42 -23.50
N LEU A 171 -29.93 -15.15 -23.21
CA LEU A 171 -29.16 -15.86 -24.24
C LEU A 171 -29.65 -17.30 -24.49
N LEU A 172 -30.22 -17.96 -23.48
CA LEU A 172 -30.75 -19.32 -23.61
C LEU A 172 -31.75 -19.50 -24.78
N PRO A 173 -32.72 -18.60 -25.05
CA PRO A 173 -33.60 -18.77 -26.21
C PRO A 173 -32.84 -18.71 -27.55
N PHE A 174 -31.82 -17.86 -27.68
CA PHE A 174 -31.00 -17.78 -28.91
C PHE A 174 -30.22 -19.06 -29.17
N PHE A 175 -29.61 -19.65 -28.13
CA PHE A 175 -28.90 -20.92 -28.25
C PHE A 175 -29.83 -22.09 -28.54
N VAL A 176 -31.08 -22.06 -28.04
CA VAL A 176 -32.10 -23.06 -28.35
C VAL A 176 -32.60 -22.93 -29.79
N SER A 177 -32.76 -21.70 -30.32
CA SER A 177 -33.16 -21.51 -31.72
C SER A 177 -32.10 -21.95 -32.72
N TRP A 178 -30.81 -21.69 -32.46
CA TRP A 178 -29.72 -22.12 -33.34
C TRP A 178 -29.59 -23.63 -33.50
N LYS A 179 -30.01 -24.40 -32.49
CA LYS A 179 -29.96 -25.87 -32.51
C LYS A 179 -31.08 -26.53 -33.32
N ARG A 180 -32.04 -25.75 -33.84
CA ARG A 180 -33.18 -26.27 -34.64
C ARG A 180 -32.99 -26.10 -36.15
N ASP A 181 -31.94 -25.40 -36.57
CA ASP A 181 -31.64 -25.13 -37.97
C ASP A 181 -30.56 -26.09 -38.57
N ASP A 182 -30.13 -27.10 -37.79
CA ASP A 182 -29.40 -28.31 -38.26
C ASP A 182 -30.35 -29.53 -38.21
#